data_AF-A0A8H4AK12-F1
#
_entry.id   AF-A0A8H4AK12-F1
#
_cell.length_a   1.000
_cell.length_b   1.000
_cell.length_c   1.000
_cell.angle_alpha   90.00
_cell.angle_beta   90.00
_cell.angle_gamma   90.00
#
_symmetry.space_group_name_H-M   'P 1'
#
loop_
_entity.id
_entity.type
_entity.pdbx_description
1 polymer ?
#
loop_
_entity_poly.entity_id
_entity_poly.type
_entity_poly.pdbx_seq_one_letter_code
_entity_poly.pdbx_strand_id
1 'polypeptide(L)' 'MMQLYNIFVFGFTCPYENNENNPNGLYANPDDCSTFYQCSNGEPYLLSCPDDLQWNQERLVCDYPENVGCRIPY' A
#
# COMPACT_ATOMS: atom_id res chain seq x y z
N MET A 1 14.04 0.00 -25.17
CA MET A 1 14.50 -0.30 -23.79
C MET A 1 13.32 -0.07 -22.86
N MET A 2 12.35 -0.99 -22.90
CA MET A 2 11.15 -0.94 -22.05
C MET A 2 11.50 -1.64 -20.74
N GLN A 3 11.35 -0.96 -19.61
CA GLN A 3 11.61 -1.56 -18.31
C GLN A 3 10.50 -2.58 -18.01
N LEU A 4 10.86 -3.86 -18.07
CA LEU A 4 10.01 -5.02 -17.80
C LEU A 4 9.87 -5.26 -16.28
N TYR A 5 9.39 -4.26 -15.53
CA TYR A 5 9.14 -4.38 -14.08
C TYR A 5 7.64 -4.32 -13.69
N ASN A 6 6.72 -4.60 -14.63
CA ASN A 6 5.29 -4.73 -14.34
C ASN A 6 4.86 -6.19 -14.06
N ILE A 7 5.65 -6.88 -13.26
CA ILE A 7 5.42 -8.22 -12.72
C ILE A 7 5.88 -8.05 -11.25
N PHE A 8 5.08 -7.50 -10.34
CA PHE A 8 4.25 -8.23 -9.36
C PHE A 8 3.32 -7.26 -8.54
N VAL A 9 2.57 -6.34 -9.16
CA VAL A 9 1.38 -5.74 -8.49
C VAL A 9 0.19 -6.70 -8.71
N PHE A 10 0.25 -7.89 -8.12
CA PHE A 10 -0.81 -8.89 -8.30
C PHE A 10 -2.07 -8.46 -7.55
N GLY A 11 -2.97 -7.75 -8.23
CA GLY A 11 -4.37 -7.61 -7.82
C GLY A 11 -4.73 -6.35 -7.02
N PHE A 12 -3.77 -5.55 -6.56
CA PHE A 12 -4.11 -4.27 -5.94
C PHE A 12 -4.50 -3.23 -7.00
N THR A 13 -5.70 -2.66 -6.86
CA THR A 13 -6.17 -1.52 -7.65
C THR A 13 -6.45 -0.37 -6.70
N CYS A 14 -6.03 0.84 -7.08
CA CYS A 14 -6.30 2.04 -6.30
C CYS A 14 -7.81 2.20 -6.06
N PRO A 15 -8.25 2.34 -4.79
CA PRO A 15 -9.66 2.59 -4.49
C PRO A 15 -10.11 3.93 -5.10
N TYR A 16 -11.19 3.90 -5.87
CA TYR A 16 -11.89 5.11 -6.33
C TYR A 16 -13.10 5.32 -5.43
N GLU A 17 -12.93 6.02 -4.32
CA GLU A 17 -14.03 6.26 -3.39
C GLU A 17 -14.93 7.44 -3.82
N ASN A 18 -16.24 7.21 -3.80
CA ASN A 18 -17.30 8.19 -3.52
C ASN A 18 -17.42 9.43 -4.44
N ASN A 19 -17.46 9.25 -5.76
CA ASN A 19 -17.75 10.33 -6.74
C ASN A 19 -16.79 11.54 -6.73
N GLU A 20 -15.73 11.51 -5.93
CA GLU A 20 -14.59 12.40 -6.08
C GLU A 20 -13.56 11.66 -6.94
N ASN A 21 -13.21 12.24 -8.08
CA ASN A 21 -12.15 11.74 -8.98
C ASN A 21 -10.77 11.94 -8.36
N ASN A 22 -10.55 11.54 -7.11
CA ASN A 22 -9.27 11.65 -6.43
C ASN A 22 -8.68 10.25 -6.20
N PRO A 23 -7.99 9.68 -7.20
CA PRO A 23 -7.41 8.36 -7.11
C PRO A 23 -6.03 8.39 -6.43
N ASN A 24 -5.85 9.28 -5.46
CA ASN A 24 -4.59 9.50 -4.74
C ASN A 24 -4.76 9.15 -3.26
N GLY A 25 -3.75 8.51 -2.67
CA GLY A 25 -3.80 8.15 -1.26
C GLY A 25 -2.76 7.12 -0.87
N LEU A 26 -2.73 6.76 0.41
CA LEU A 26 -1.88 5.71 0.96
C LEU A 26 -2.77 4.59 1.53
N TYR A 27 -2.49 3.36 1.12
CA TYR A 27 -3.34 2.19 1.38
C TYR A 27 -2.49 1.01 1.84
N ALA A 28 -3.01 0.25 2.79
CA ALA A 28 -2.36 -0.95 3.28
C ALA A 28 -2.23 -2.00 2.17
N ASN A 29 -1.10 -2.70 2.15
CA ASN A 29 -1.00 -3.92 1.35
C ASN A 29 -1.76 -5.05 2.08
N PRO A 30 -2.78 -5.66 1.46
CA PRO A 30 -3.53 -6.75 2.07
C PRO A 30 -2.73 -8.05 2.26
N ASP A 31 -1.57 -8.17 1.59
CA ASP A 31 -0.77 -9.40 1.55
C ASP A 31 0.56 -9.29 2.32
N ASP A 32 1.00 -8.07 2.67
CA ASP A 32 2.28 -7.85 3.37
C ASP A 32 2.29 -6.56 4.21
N CYS A 33 2.29 -6.71 5.54
CA CYS A 33 2.30 -5.59 6.50
C CYS A 33 3.52 -4.68 6.40
N SER A 34 4.64 -5.18 5.85
CA SER A 34 5.88 -4.39 5.71
C SER A 34 5.84 -3.45 4.51
N THR A 35 4.75 -3.47 3.74
CA THR A 35 4.58 -2.64 2.55
C THR A 35 3.21 -1.95 2.52
N PHE A 36 3.12 -0.91 1.70
CA PHE A 36 1.89 -0.16 1.46
C PHE A 36 1.89 0.38 0.03
N TYR A 37 0.71 0.76 -0.45
CA TYR A 37 0.55 1.36 -1.76
C TYR A 37 0.36 2.87 -1.64
N GLN A 38 1.17 3.62 -2.37
CA GLN A 38 0.86 4.99 -2.73
C GLN A 38 0.13 4.98 -4.06
N CYS A 39 -1.08 5.51 -4.09
CA CYS A 39 -1.78 5.78 -5.34
C CYS A 39 -1.48 7.20 -5.81
N SER A 40 -1.07 7.33 -7.07
CA SER A 40 -0.95 8.62 -7.75
C SER A 40 -1.60 8.54 -9.12
N ASN A 41 -2.62 9.38 -9.36
CA ASN A 41 -3.43 9.38 -10.58
C ASN A 41 -4.01 7.99 -10.94
N GLY A 42 -4.34 7.17 -9.93
CA GLY A 42 -4.89 5.82 -10.12
C GLY A 42 -3.85 4.73 -10.34
N GLU A 43 -2.57 5.10 -10.44
CA GLU A 43 -1.47 4.16 -10.53
C GLU A 43 -0.97 3.81 -9.11
N PRO A 44 -0.97 2.52 -8.73
CA PRO A 44 -0.44 2.08 -7.46
C PRO A 44 1.09 1.92 -7.51
N TYR A 45 1.76 2.48 -6.52
CA TYR A 45 3.20 2.33 -6.28
C TYR A 45 3.39 1.59 -4.96
N LEU A 46 3.97 0.39 -5.03
CA LEU A 46 4.32 -0.37 -3.84
C LEU A 46 5.55 0.24 -3.17
N LEU A 47 5.43 0.54 -1.88
CA LEU A 47 6.47 1.11 -1.04
C LEU A 47 6.69 0.21 0.17
N SER A 48 7.95 0.09 0.60
CA SER A 48 8.32 -0.67 1.78
C SER A 48 8.52 0.27 2.97
N CYS A 49 8.10 -0.19 4.15
CA CYS A 49 8.50 0.43 5.39
C CYS A 49 10.00 0.18 5.66
N PRO A 50 10.68 1.11 6.35
CA PRO A 50 12.07 0.89 6.75
C PRO A 50 12.15 -0.13 7.89
N ASP A 51 13.28 -0.85 7.94
CA ASP A 51 13.59 -1.85 8.96
C ASP A 51 12.45 -2.86 9.17
N ASP A 52 12.12 -3.15 10.43
CA ASP A 52 11.05 -4.10 10.82
C ASP A 52 9.71 -3.40 11.09
N LEU A 53 9.53 -2.17 10.57
CA LEU A 53 8.29 -1.42 10.75
C LEU A 53 7.17 -1.94 9.83
N GLN A 54 5.93 -1.72 10.25
CA GLN A 54 4.72 -2.12 9.53
C GLN A 54 3.85 -0.92 9.23
N TRP A 55 3.07 -1.00 8.15
CA TRP A 55 2.20 0.08 7.73
C TRP A 55 1.00 0.23 8.67
N ASN A 56 0.86 1.40 9.30
CA ASN A 56 -0.29 1.78 10.09
C ASN A 56 -1.29 2.59 9.23
N GLN A 57 -2.37 1.95 8.78
CA GLN A 57 -3.39 2.61 7.94
C GLN A 57 -4.14 3.73 8.66
N GLU A 58 -4.30 3.65 9.98
CA GLU A 58 -5.03 4.67 10.75
C GLU A 58 -4.21 5.96 10.90
N ARG A 59 -2.88 5.81 10.99
CA ARG A 59 -1.92 6.92 11.20
C ARG A 59 -1.20 7.36 9.94
N LEU A 60 -1.33 6.59 8.85
CA LEU A 60 -0.65 6.78 7.57
C LEU A 60 0.89 6.88 7.71
N VAL A 61 1.48 5.99 8.50
CA VAL A 61 2.92 5.95 8.78
C VAL A 61 3.40 4.51 8.98
N CYS A 62 4.68 4.26 8.74
CA CYS A 62 5.33 3.05 9.22
C CYS A 62 5.54 3.14 10.73
N ASP A 63 5.02 2.15 11.47
CA ASP A 63 5.03 2.13 12.93
C ASP A 63 5.50 0.75 13.43
N TYR A 64 5.80 0.64 14.71
CA TYR A 64 6.17 -0.65 15.30
C TYR A 64 5.01 -1.65 15.26
N PRO A 65 5.26 -2.96 15.06
CA PRO A 65 4.22 -3.97 14.92
C PRO A 65 3.16 -3.97 16.02
N GLU A 66 3.53 -3.66 17.28
CA GLU A 66 2.60 -3.57 18.41
C GLU A 66 1.56 -2.44 18.30
N ASN A 67 1.84 -1.44 17.46
CA ASN A 67 0.96 -0.30 17.19
C ASN A 67 0.11 -0.51 15.92
N VAL A 68 0.29 -1.62 15.21
CA VAL A 68 -0.37 -1.90 13.94
C VAL A 68 -1.37 -3.04 14.08
N GLY A 69 -2.61 -2.83 13.63
CA GLY A 69 -3.65 -3.86 13.59
C GLY A 69 -3.55 -4.81 12.39
N CYS A 70 -2.35 -5.09 11.88
CA CYS A 70 -2.19 -5.84 10.63
C CYS A 70 -2.53 -7.33 10.84
N ARG A 71 -3.39 -7.87 9.97
CA ARG A 71 -3.87 -9.26 10.02
C ARG A 71 -3.85 -9.83 8.62
N ILE A 72 -2.68 -10.27 8.16
CA ILE A 72 -2.58 -11.01 6.89
C ILE A 72 -3.26 -12.37 7.09
N PRO A 73 -4.26 -12.75 6.28
CA PRO A 73 -4.75 -14.11 6.26
C PRO A 73 -3.68 -15.02 5.64
N TYR A 74 -3.23 -16.03 6.39
CA TYR A 74 -2.28 -17.05 5.93
C TYR A 74 -2.74 -17.80 4.68
#